data_AF-A0A1I8H1H9-F1
#
_entry.id   AF-A0A1I8H1H9-F1
#
_cell.length_a   1.000
_cell.length_b   1.000
_cell.length_c   1.000
_cell.angle_alpha   90.00
_cell.angle_beta   90.00
_cell.angle_gamma   90.00
#
_symmetry.space_group_name_H-M   'P 1'
#
loop_
_entity.id
_entity.type
_entity.pdbx_description
1 polymer ?
#
loop_
_entity_poly.entity_id
_entity_poly.type
_entity_poly.pdbx_seq_one_letter_code
_entity_poly.pdbx_strand_id
1 'polypeptide(L)'
;RTLAEVSRIARTLLSPHNFGHIAVVAEGNPGISALLARLAAHLAGFKVIQSTPASLTSEGNNKVEQFKRDLVAAYTNAGVKNEKLMFLLRDHEILEDSLFVYLSEFIIHGNINHLFSPEEQTKIVNSVRTDVAQAGLTYNREVAWEFFLRGVRRNFRICLIVTDAEQPFHRLCQQFPVLISTINFIWLQHWHPNQL
;
A
#
# COMPACT_ATOMS: atom_id res chain seq x y z
N ARG A 1 26.02 3.02 -2.21
CA ARG A 1 25.01 1.97 -2.52
C ARG A 1 23.65 2.27 -1.88
N THR A 2 23.58 2.52 -0.57
CA THR A 2 22.34 2.87 0.15
C THR A 2 21.54 4.02 -0.47
N LEU A 3 22.20 5.10 -0.91
CA LEU A 3 21.54 6.21 -1.60
C LEU A 3 20.88 5.77 -2.93
N ALA A 4 21.51 4.85 -3.66
CA ALA A 4 20.96 4.33 -4.90
C ALA A 4 19.71 3.49 -4.64
N GLU A 5 19.70 2.69 -3.57
CA GLU A 5 18.54 1.91 -3.16
C GLU A 5 17.38 2.81 -2.70
N VAL A 6 17.65 3.81 -1.86
CA VAL A 6 16.65 4.81 -1.45
C VAL A 6 16.09 5.54 -2.67
N SER A 7 16.95 5.94 -3.60
CA SER A 7 16.54 6.59 -4.85
C SER A 7 15.70 5.67 -5.74
N ARG A 8 16.00 4.36 -5.77
CA ARG A 8 15.22 3.36 -6.50
C ARG A 8 13.83 3.22 -5.91
N ILE A 9 13.71 3.07 -4.59
CA ILE A 9 12.43 2.98 -3.88
C ILE A 9 11.61 4.26 -4.14
N ALA A 10 12.22 5.44 -3.93
CA ALA A 10 11.55 6.72 -4.12
C ALA A 10 11.04 6.91 -5.56
N ARG A 11 11.84 6.52 -6.57
CA ARG A 11 11.45 6.58 -7.98
C ARG A 11 10.25 5.69 -8.27
N THR A 12 10.21 4.48 -7.71
CA THR A 12 9.08 3.57 -7.89
C THR A 12 7.82 4.10 -7.23
N LEU A 13 7.92 4.68 -6.03
CA LEU A 13 6.77 5.32 -5.36
C LEU A 13 6.19 6.49 -6.17
N LEU A 14 7.08 7.30 -6.76
CA LEU A 14 6.72 8.44 -7.62
C LEU A 14 6.25 8.04 -9.02
N SER A 15 6.28 6.75 -9.36
CA SER A 15 5.83 6.28 -10.66
C SER A 15 4.39 6.71 -10.93
N PRO A 16 4.11 7.34 -12.10
CA PRO A 16 2.78 7.82 -12.45
C PRO A 16 1.83 6.67 -12.82
N HIS A 17 2.37 5.46 -13.00
CA HIS A 17 1.57 4.28 -13.29
C HIS A 17 0.71 3.89 -12.08
N ASN A 18 -0.47 3.32 -12.35
CA ASN A 18 -1.38 2.81 -11.31
C ASN A 18 -0.75 1.68 -10.46
N PHE A 19 0.38 1.13 -10.89
CA PHE A 19 1.09 0.00 -10.27
C PHE A 19 2.43 0.44 -9.65
N GLY A 20 2.35 1.36 -8.68
CA GLY A 20 3.53 1.85 -7.93
C GLY A 20 3.83 1.07 -6.65
N HIS A 21 3.19 -0.09 -6.44
CA HIS A 21 3.40 -0.91 -5.27
C HIS A 21 4.79 -1.55 -5.28
N ILE A 22 5.37 -1.75 -4.09
CA ILE A 22 6.75 -2.20 -3.91
C ILE A 22 6.77 -3.40 -2.96
N ALA A 23 7.57 -4.40 -3.28
CA ALA A 23 8.03 -5.41 -2.34
C ALA A 23 9.54 -5.30 -2.20
N VAL A 24 9.99 -5.02 -0.99
CA VAL A 24 11.39 -4.95 -0.61
C VAL A 24 11.77 -6.31 -0.01
N VAL A 25 12.64 -7.03 -0.70
CA VAL A 25 13.18 -8.31 -0.23
C VAL A 25 14.44 -8.02 0.58
N ALA A 26 14.37 -8.26 1.88
CA ALA A 26 15.41 -7.99 2.85
C ALA A 26 16.23 -9.25 3.15
N GLU A 27 17.51 -9.23 2.79
CA GLU A 27 18.46 -10.28 3.17
C GLU A 27 18.93 -10.06 4.63
N GLY A 28 18.25 -10.71 5.57
CA GLY A 28 18.67 -10.84 6.97
C GLY A 28 18.42 -9.63 7.89
N ASN A 29 18.11 -8.43 7.37
CA ASN A 29 17.74 -7.28 8.20
C ASN A 29 16.50 -6.52 7.68
N PRO A 30 15.28 -6.97 8.03
CA PRO A 30 14.04 -6.28 7.65
C PRO A 30 13.89 -4.91 8.31
N GLY A 31 14.52 -4.69 9.48
CA GLY A 31 14.45 -3.42 10.20
C GLY A 31 15.11 -2.27 9.43
N ILE A 32 16.32 -2.49 8.90
CA ILE A 32 17.01 -1.52 8.05
C ILE A 32 16.21 -1.29 6.76
N SER A 33 15.69 -2.35 6.16
CA SER A 33 14.89 -2.25 4.93
C SER A 33 13.64 -1.40 5.13
N ALA A 34 12.93 -1.58 6.24
CA ALA A 34 11.80 -0.74 6.62
C ALA A 34 12.21 0.72 6.85
N LEU A 35 13.36 0.98 7.47
CA LEU A 35 13.88 2.34 7.66
C LEU A 35 14.22 3.02 6.32
N LEU A 36 14.86 2.30 5.39
CA LEU A 36 15.18 2.82 4.06
C LEU A 36 13.92 3.11 3.24
N ALA A 37 12.91 2.23 3.31
CA ALA A 37 11.61 2.46 2.68
C ALA A 37 10.91 3.70 3.28
N ARG A 38 10.95 3.86 4.60
CA ARG A 38 10.41 5.06 5.29
C ARG A 38 11.12 6.34 4.86
N LEU A 39 12.45 6.31 4.78
CA LEU A 39 13.24 7.43 4.31
C LEU A 39 12.90 7.79 2.86
N ALA A 40 12.84 6.79 1.97
CA ALA A 40 12.48 6.98 0.57
C ALA A 40 11.07 7.57 0.41
N ALA A 41 10.10 7.08 1.19
CA ALA A 41 8.75 7.61 1.21
C ALA A 41 8.71 9.07 1.67
N HIS A 42 9.42 9.40 2.75
CA HIS A 42 9.50 10.77 3.24
C HIS A 42 10.09 11.71 2.17
N LEU A 43 11.17 11.29 1.50
CA LEU A 43 11.78 12.05 0.39
C LEU A 43 10.84 12.21 -0.81
N ALA A 44 9.99 11.21 -1.09
CA ALA A 44 8.98 11.26 -2.14
C ALA A 44 7.69 12.02 -1.73
N GLY A 45 7.62 12.53 -0.50
CA GLY A 45 6.46 13.24 0.04
C GLY A 45 5.30 12.34 0.46
N PHE A 46 5.54 11.04 0.65
CA PHE A 46 4.57 10.08 1.16
C PHE A 46 4.61 10.05 2.68
N LYS A 47 3.43 10.15 3.31
CA LYS A 47 3.25 9.85 4.73
C LYS A 47 3.16 8.34 4.91
N VAL A 48 3.99 7.81 5.80
CA VAL A 48 4.04 6.38 6.07
C VAL A 48 2.99 6.02 7.12
N ILE A 49 2.16 5.04 6.78
CA ILE A 49 1.25 4.37 7.70
C ILE A 49 1.88 3.01 8.01
N GLN A 50 2.04 2.70 9.29
CA GLN A 50 2.42 1.37 9.76
C GLN A 50 1.28 0.84 10.62
N SER A 51 0.82 -0.38 10.35
CA SER A 51 -0.10 -1.06 11.26
C SER A 51 0.63 -1.26 12.59
N THR A 52 0.11 -0.64 13.65
CA THR A 52 0.83 -0.57 14.93
C THR A 52 0.72 -1.91 15.65
N PRO A 53 1.84 -2.52 16.11
CA PRO A 53 1.81 -3.79 16.83
C PRO A 53 1.17 -3.72 18.23
N ALA A 54 0.91 -2.52 18.78
CA ALA A 54 0.15 -2.34 20.02
C ALA A 54 -1.30 -2.86 19.94
N SER A 55 -1.82 -3.09 18.73
CA SER A 55 -3.15 -3.67 18.48
C SER A 55 -3.14 -5.20 18.35
N LEU A 56 -1.99 -5.86 18.56
CA LEU A 56 -1.80 -7.31 18.40
C LEU A 56 -1.90 -8.12 19.71
N THR A 57 -2.17 -7.47 20.85
CA THR A 57 -2.42 -8.14 22.15
C THR A 57 -3.83 -8.70 22.28
N SER A 58 -4.73 -8.43 21.34
CA SER A 58 -6.09 -8.97 21.32
C SER A 58 -6.20 -10.10 20.30
N GLU A 59 -6.44 -11.30 20.78
CA GLU A 59 -6.67 -12.52 20.01
C GLU A 59 -7.88 -12.37 19.05
N GLY A 60 -7.77 -12.90 17.82
CA GLY A 60 -8.91 -13.14 16.91
C GLY A 60 -9.39 -11.99 16.00
N ASN A 61 -10.65 -12.15 15.53
CA ASN A 61 -11.44 -11.39 14.51
C ASN A 61 -11.26 -9.85 14.48
N ASN A 62 -10.73 -9.28 15.54
CA ASN A 62 -10.47 -7.85 15.69
C ASN A 62 -9.34 -7.34 14.77
N LYS A 63 -8.40 -8.21 14.34
CA LYS A 63 -7.29 -7.82 13.44
C LYS A 63 -7.75 -7.45 12.03
N VAL A 64 -8.61 -8.28 11.44
CA VAL A 64 -9.19 -8.05 10.10
C VAL A 64 -10.04 -6.78 10.09
N GLU A 65 -10.89 -6.59 11.10
CA GLU A 65 -11.72 -5.40 11.20
C GLU A 65 -10.90 -4.12 11.40
N GLN A 66 -9.81 -4.18 12.17
CA GLN A 66 -8.91 -3.05 12.31
C GLN A 66 -8.18 -2.73 11.00
N PHE A 67 -7.69 -3.74 10.28
CA PHE A 67 -7.06 -3.54 8.98
C PHE A 67 -8.02 -2.92 7.96
N LYS A 68 -9.29 -3.37 7.93
CA LYS A 68 -10.33 -2.74 7.11
C LYS A 68 -10.52 -1.26 7.45
N ARG A 69 -10.56 -0.90 8.74
CA ARG A 69 -10.65 0.51 9.16
C ARG A 69 -9.45 1.33 8.71
N ASP A 70 -8.24 0.78 8.84
CA ASP A 70 -7.01 1.42 8.41
C ASP A 70 -7.02 1.63 6.88
N LEU A 71 -7.50 0.66 6.10
CA LEU A 71 -7.68 0.77 4.65
C LEU A 71 -8.73 1.83 4.30
N VAL A 72 -9.89 1.84 4.94
CA VAL A 72 -10.93 2.86 4.74
C VAL A 72 -10.35 4.26 4.97
N ALA A 73 -9.65 4.46 6.09
CA ALA A 73 -9.01 5.74 6.40
C ALA A 73 -7.95 6.14 5.37
N ALA A 74 -7.12 5.19 4.92
CA ALA A 74 -6.11 5.42 3.90
C ALA A 74 -6.74 5.81 2.55
N TYR A 75 -7.79 5.11 2.12
CA TYR A 75 -8.53 5.43 0.90
C TYR A 75 -9.15 6.83 0.98
N THR A 76 -9.82 7.17 2.08
CA THR A 76 -10.43 8.50 2.23
C THR A 76 -9.38 9.61 2.20
N ASN A 77 -8.27 9.46 2.93
CA ASN A 77 -7.21 10.46 2.93
C ASN A 77 -6.51 10.56 1.55
N ALA A 78 -6.28 9.44 0.87
CA ALA A 78 -5.65 9.43 -0.44
C ALA A 78 -6.58 9.97 -1.55
N GLY A 79 -7.86 9.61 -1.53
CA GLY A 79 -8.81 9.96 -2.60
C GLY A 79 -9.53 11.28 -2.41
N VAL A 80 -9.85 11.68 -1.16
CA VAL A 80 -10.56 12.94 -0.87
C VAL A 80 -9.59 14.08 -0.54
N LYS A 81 -8.62 13.84 0.35
CA LYS A 81 -7.64 14.87 0.75
C LYS A 81 -6.45 14.97 -0.20
N ASN A 82 -6.37 14.05 -1.16
CA ASN A 82 -5.26 13.95 -2.12
C ASN A 82 -3.88 13.79 -1.42
N GLU A 83 -3.86 13.18 -0.23
CA GLU A 83 -2.64 12.94 0.54
C GLU A 83 -1.88 11.72 0.00
N LYS A 84 -0.57 11.87 -0.24
CA LYS A 84 0.30 10.75 -0.62
C LYS A 84 0.57 9.87 0.60
N LEU A 85 0.16 8.61 0.53
CA LEU A 85 0.23 7.63 1.61
C LEU A 85 0.98 6.37 1.17
N MET A 86 1.90 5.91 2.00
CA MET A 86 2.55 4.61 1.83
C MET A 86 2.18 3.72 3.01
N PHE A 87 1.48 2.61 2.74
CA PHE A 87 1.27 1.57 3.74
C PHE A 87 2.52 0.69 3.79
N LEU A 88 3.23 0.68 4.91
CA LEU A 88 4.35 -0.20 5.14
C LEU A 88 3.88 -1.41 5.94
N LEU A 89 3.97 -2.61 5.34
CA LEU A 89 3.58 -3.87 5.95
C LEU A 89 4.77 -4.84 5.94
N ARG A 90 4.91 -5.61 7.01
CA ARG A 90 5.88 -6.70 7.12
C ARG A 90 5.20 -8.03 6.81
N ASP A 91 5.96 -8.98 6.28
CA ASP A 91 5.54 -10.36 6.01
C ASP A 91 4.73 -10.99 7.16
N HIS A 92 5.19 -10.89 8.41
CA HIS A 92 4.48 -11.49 9.55
C HIS A 92 3.12 -10.83 9.85
N GLU A 93 2.88 -9.61 9.39
CA GLU A 93 1.62 -8.88 9.57
C GLU A 93 0.54 -9.36 8.58
N ILE A 94 0.94 -10.12 7.54
CA ILE A 94 0.09 -10.56 6.43
C ILE A 94 -0.10 -12.09 6.45
N LEU A 95 0.26 -12.76 7.56
CA LEU A 95 0.16 -14.22 7.68
C LEU A 95 -1.29 -14.74 7.74
N GLU A 96 -2.27 -13.87 7.91
CA GLU A 96 -3.69 -14.26 7.89
C GLU A 96 -4.25 -14.15 6.48
N ASP A 97 -4.63 -15.30 5.89
CA ASP A 97 -5.14 -15.40 4.51
C ASP A 97 -6.25 -14.36 4.21
N SER A 98 -7.13 -14.11 5.18
CA SER A 98 -8.19 -13.11 5.07
C SER A 98 -7.65 -11.71 4.77
N LEU A 99 -6.58 -11.27 5.43
CA LEU A 99 -5.96 -9.95 5.20
C LEU A 99 -5.31 -9.88 3.82
N PHE A 100 -4.66 -10.96 3.42
CA PHE A 100 -3.98 -11.04 2.13
C PHE A 100 -4.95 -10.92 0.96
N VAL A 101 -6.19 -11.45 1.08
CA VAL A 101 -7.23 -11.29 0.06
C VAL A 101 -7.56 -9.80 -0.17
N TYR A 102 -7.78 -9.02 0.89
CA TYR A 102 -8.00 -7.57 0.76
C TYR A 102 -6.80 -6.85 0.13
N LEU A 103 -5.59 -7.18 0.59
CA LEU A 103 -4.36 -6.58 0.10
C LEU A 103 -4.16 -6.85 -1.40
N SER A 104 -4.34 -8.10 -1.82
CA SER A 104 -4.16 -8.52 -3.21
C SER A 104 -5.23 -7.92 -4.13
N GLU A 105 -6.49 -7.87 -3.70
CA GLU A 105 -7.55 -7.21 -4.47
C GLU A 105 -7.21 -5.72 -4.71
N PHE A 106 -6.70 -5.03 -3.69
CA PHE A 106 -6.27 -3.64 -3.85
C PHE A 106 -5.02 -3.49 -4.73
N ILE A 107 -3.99 -4.32 -4.58
CA ILE A 107 -2.78 -4.22 -5.41
C ILE A 107 -3.10 -4.49 -6.89
N ILE A 108 -4.01 -5.43 -7.17
CA ILE A 108 -4.36 -5.82 -8.54
C ILE A 108 -5.31 -4.81 -9.18
N HIS A 109 -6.38 -4.40 -8.48
CA HIS A 109 -7.46 -3.60 -9.07
C HIS A 109 -7.44 -2.12 -8.66
N GLY A 110 -6.73 -1.78 -7.59
CA GLY A 110 -6.78 -0.46 -6.97
C GLY A 110 -8.14 -0.12 -6.33
N ASN A 111 -9.01 -1.12 -6.16
CA ASN A 111 -10.35 -0.99 -5.58
C ASN A 111 -10.71 -2.31 -4.88
N ILE A 112 -11.41 -2.21 -3.75
CA ILE A 112 -11.98 -3.35 -3.01
C ILE A 112 -13.48 -3.12 -2.94
N ASN A 113 -14.27 -3.96 -3.62
CA ASN A 113 -15.70 -3.68 -3.83
C ASN A 113 -16.54 -3.72 -2.54
N HIS A 114 -16.10 -4.48 -1.55
CA HIS A 114 -16.83 -4.73 -0.31
C HIS A 114 -16.20 -4.02 0.90
N LEU A 115 -15.29 -3.06 0.66
CA LEU A 115 -14.64 -2.29 1.72
C LEU A 115 -15.56 -1.20 2.32
N PHE A 116 -16.41 -0.60 1.49
CA PHE A 116 -17.28 0.51 1.88
C PHE A 116 -18.74 0.11 1.87
N SER A 117 -19.48 0.51 2.91
CA SER A 117 -20.93 0.45 2.91
C SER A 117 -21.54 1.42 1.88
N PRO A 118 -22.76 1.17 1.38
CA PRO A 118 -23.44 2.08 0.45
C PRO A 118 -23.58 3.52 0.97
N GLU A 119 -23.73 3.67 2.29
CA GLU A 119 -23.80 4.97 2.96
C GLU A 119 -22.45 5.71 2.91
N GLU A 120 -21.34 5.01 3.20
CA GLU A 120 -19.98 5.58 3.12
C GLU A 120 -19.62 5.98 1.69
N GLN A 121 -19.94 5.12 0.71
CA GLN A 121 -19.73 5.46 -0.70
C GLN A 121 -20.48 6.74 -1.09
N THR A 122 -21.71 6.90 -0.61
CA THR A 122 -22.52 8.10 -0.87
C THR A 122 -21.89 9.34 -0.22
N LYS A 123 -21.37 9.21 1.00
CA LYS A 123 -20.61 10.30 1.67
C LYS A 123 -19.37 10.70 0.88
N ILE A 124 -18.59 9.72 0.39
CA ILE A 124 -17.38 9.96 -0.41
C ILE A 124 -17.70 10.62 -1.75
N VAL A 125 -18.71 10.11 -2.48
CA VAL A 125 -19.15 10.69 -3.76
C VAL A 125 -19.58 12.14 -3.59
N ASN A 126 -20.31 12.44 -2.51
CA ASN A 126 -20.70 13.80 -2.19
C ASN A 126 -19.50 14.69 -1.85
N SER A 127 -18.47 14.17 -1.16
CA SER A 127 -17.29 14.96 -0.82
C SER A 127 -16.43 15.32 -2.03
N VAL A 128 -16.33 14.45 -3.03
CA VAL A 128 -15.54 14.73 -4.26
C VAL A 128 -16.31 15.47 -5.34
N ARG A 129 -17.60 15.77 -5.14
CA ARG A 129 -18.47 16.39 -6.15
C ARG A 129 -17.89 17.71 -6.69
N THR A 130 -17.38 18.55 -5.80
CA THR A 130 -16.77 19.83 -6.17
C THR A 130 -15.51 19.62 -7.00
N ASP A 131 -14.67 18.66 -6.63
CA ASP A 131 -13.43 18.34 -7.34
C ASP A 131 -13.68 17.78 -8.74
N VAL A 132 -14.73 16.95 -8.89
CA VAL A 132 -15.17 16.41 -10.19
C VAL A 132 -15.61 17.54 -11.12
N ALA A 133 -16.39 18.50 -10.61
CA ALA A 133 -16.82 19.67 -11.38
C ALA A 133 -15.63 20.56 -11.75
N GLN A 134 -14.68 20.78 -10.84
CA GLN A 134 -13.44 21.52 -11.11
C GLN A 134 -12.54 20.83 -12.14
N ALA A 135 -12.56 19.50 -12.18
CA ALA A 135 -11.88 18.71 -13.21
C ALA A 135 -12.58 18.75 -14.58
N GLY A 136 -13.70 19.47 -14.71
CA GLY A 136 -14.47 19.61 -15.95
C GLY A 136 -15.28 18.38 -16.33
N LEU A 137 -15.50 17.46 -15.39
CA LEU A 137 -16.26 16.23 -15.64
C LEU A 137 -17.74 16.41 -15.31
N THR A 138 -18.61 15.84 -16.13
CA THR A 138 -20.06 15.80 -15.83
C THR A 138 -20.30 14.92 -14.61
N TYR A 139 -20.91 15.52 -13.58
CA TYR A 139 -21.18 14.80 -12.34
C TYR A 139 -22.21 13.67 -12.56
N ASN A 140 -21.77 12.45 -12.32
CA ASN A 140 -22.58 11.25 -12.12
C ASN A 140 -21.95 10.45 -10.96
N ARG A 141 -22.74 9.66 -10.22
CA ARG A 141 -22.25 8.84 -9.10
C ARG A 141 -21.07 7.95 -9.52
N GLU A 142 -21.19 7.30 -10.67
CA GLU A 142 -20.15 6.41 -11.21
C GLU A 142 -18.86 7.18 -11.56
N VAL A 143 -19.01 8.34 -12.22
CA VAL A 143 -17.89 9.22 -12.59
C VAL A 143 -17.18 9.75 -11.34
N ALA A 144 -17.93 10.16 -10.32
CA ALA A 144 -17.38 10.62 -9.06
C ALA A 144 -16.66 9.50 -8.30
N TRP A 145 -17.21 8.28 -8.31
CA TRP A 145 -16.56 7.12 -7.69
C TRP A 145 -15.25 6.76 -8.40
N GLU A 146 -15.23 6.71 -9.73
CA GLU A 146 -13.99 6.44 -10.47
C GLU A 146 -12.97 7.57 -10.31
N PHE A 147 -13.41 8.83 -10.23
CA PHE A 147 -12.54 9.97 -9.92
C PHE A 147 -11.87 9.79 -8.55
N PHE A 148 -12.63 9.40 -7.54
CA PHE A 148 -12.10 9.08 -6.21
C PHE A 148 -11.09 7.92 -6.28
N LEU A 149 -11.43 6.80 -6.91
CA LEU A 149 -10.54 5.64 -7.05
C LEU A 149 -9.26 5.99 -7.80
N ARG A 150 -9.33 6.82 -8.84
CA ARG A 150 -8.14 7.34 -9.53
C ARG A 150 -7.24 8.16 -8.60
N GLY A 151 -7.83 8.97 -7.71
CA GLY A 151 -7.09 9.66 -6.64
C GLY A 151 -6.39 8.68 -5.71
N VAL A 152 -7.10 7.63 -5.26
CA VAL A 152 -6.53 6.56 -4.43
C VAL A 152 -5.37 5.87 -5.14
N ARG A 153 -5.56 5.38 -6.38
CA ARG A 153 -4.51 4.72 -7.17
C ARG A 153 -3.33 5.63 -7.48
N ARG A 154 -3.47 6.95 -7.41
CA ARG A 154 -2.34 7.89 -7.58
C ARG A 154 -1.57 8.13 -6.29
N ASN A 155 -2.28 8.23 -5.17
CA ASN A 155 -1.70 8.73 -3.93
C ASN A 155 -1.43 7.63 -2.91
N PHE A 156 -2.08 6.48 -3.01
CA PHE A 156 -1.91 5.37 -2.07
C PHE A 156 -0.99 4.30 -2.66
N ARG A 157 0.04 3.92 -1.91
CA ARG A 157 1.04 2.92 -2.29
C ARG A 157 1.18 1.88 -1.17
N ILE A 158 1.50 0.66 -1.55
CA ILE A 158 1.86 -0.40 -0.59
C ILE A 158 3.36 -0.68 -0.73
N CYS A 159 4.04 -0.79 0.40
CA CYS A 159 5.39 -1.26 0.51
C CYS A 159 5.40 -2.49 1.43
N LEU A 160 5.67 -3.65 0.86
CA LEU A 160 5.86 -4.90 1.59
C LEU A 160 7.33 -5.07 1.94
N ILE A 161 7.64 -5.40 3.19
CA ILE A 161 8.97 -5.84 3.60
C ILE A 161 8.90 -7.35 3.78
N VAL A 162 9.65 -8.07 2.94
CA VAL A 162 9.69 -9.53 2.91
C VAL A 162 11.08 -9.98 3.32
N THR A 163 11.18 -10.95 4.21
CA THR A 163 12.45 -11.60 4.53
C THR A 163 12.67 -12.84 3.66
N ASP A 164 13.86 -12.96 3.07
CA ASP A 164 14.22 -14.04 2.12
C ASP A 164 14.20 -15.46 2.74
N ALA A 165 14.16 -15.55 4.08
CA ALA A 165 14.15 -16.82 4.81
C ALA A 165 12.75 -17.45 4.97
N GLU A 166 11.67 -16.73 4.63
CA GLU A 166 10.31 -17.12 5.01
C GLU A 166 9.54 -17.79 3.85
N GLN A 167 9.25 -19.09 4.01
CA GLN A 167 8.39 -19.88 3.08
C GLN A 167 6.98 -19.30 2.80
N PRO A 168 6.31 -18.56 3.72
CA PRO A 168 5.03 -17.94 3.44
C PRO A 168 5.00 -17.07 2.18
N PHE A 169 6.03 -16.25 1.93
CA PHE A 169 6.02 -15.36 0.77
C PHE A 169 6.12 -16.10 -0.56
N HIS A 170 6.92 -17.17 -0.62
CA HIS A 170 6.99 -18.04 -1.79
C HIS A 170 5.64 -18.72 -2.08
N ARG A 171 4.91 -19.14 -1.05
CA ARG A 171 3.55 -19.69 -1.20
C ARG A 171 2.58 -18.64 -1.74
N LEU A 172 2.64 -17.41 -1.25
CA LEU A 172 1.81 -16.30 -1.74
C LEU A 172 2.09 -15.97 -3.21
N CYS A 173 3.35 -16.01 -3.62
CA CYS A 173 3.75 -15.86 -5.02
C CYS A 173 3.12 -16.95 -5.91
N GLN A 174 3.11 -18.20 -5.45
CA GLN A 174 2.51 -19.31 -6.20
C GLN A 174 0.98 -19.22 -6.26
N GLN A 175 0.34 -18.79 -5.18
CA GLN A 175 -1.11 -18.66 -5.09
C GLN A 175 -1.66 -17.48 -5.91
N PHE A 176 -0.88 -16.39 -6.05
CA PHE A 176 -1.34 -15.16 -6.72
C PHE A 176 -0.33 -14.62 -7.75
N PRO A 177 -0.24 -15.24 -8.94
CA PRO A 177 0.74 -14.85 -9.97
C PRO A 177 0.55 -13.42 -10.47
N VAL A 178 -0.70 -12.94 -10.53
CA VAL A 178 -1.05 -11.57 -10.95
C VAL A 178 -0.56 -10.52 -9.94
N LEU A 179 -0.39 -10.91 -8.68
CA LEU A 179 0.18 -10.02 -7.67
C LEU A 179 1.66 -9.75 -7.94
N ILE A 180 2.41 -10.77 -8.35
CA ILE A 180 3.83 -10.63 -8.66
C ILE A 180 4.04 -9.67 -9.84
N SER A 181 3.18 -9.74 -10.87
CA SER A 181 3.33 -8.88 -12.05
C SER A 181 2.96 -7.42 -11.80
N THR A 182 2.22 -7.13 -10.72
CA THR A 182 1.75 -5.77 -10.36
C THR A 182 2.64 -5.09 -9.32
N ILE A 183 3.49 -5.84 -8.62
CA ILE A 183 4.41 -5.33 -7.60
C ILE A 183 5.84 -5.21 -8.16
N ASN A 184 6.50 -4.11 -7.80
CA ASN A 184 7.92 -3.92 -8.11
C ASN A 184 8.80 -4.52 -7.01
N PHE A 185 9.58 -5.53 -7.36
CA PHE A 185 10.51 -6.17 -6.44
C PHE A 185 11.85 -5.43 -6.39
N ILE A 186 12.30 -5.14 -5.17
CA ILE A 186 13.58 -4.49 -4.88
C ILE A 186 14.32 -5.35 -3.86
N TRP A 187 15.40 -6.00 -4.30
CA TRP A 187 16.28 -6.76 -3.42
C TRP A 187 17.27 -5.83 -2.73
N LEU A 188 17.20 -5.80 -1.40
CA LEU A 188 18.19 -5.14 -0.56
C LEU A 188 19.11 -6.22 0.00
N GLN A 189 20.30 -6.27 -0.60
CA GLN A 189 21.35 -7.20 -0.17
C GLN A 189 21.82 -6.90 1.25
N HIS A 190 22.30 -7.96 1.91
CA HIS A 190 22.91 -7.82 3.22
C HIS A 190 24.11 -6.84 3.19
N TRP A 191 24.32 -6.13 4.29
CA TRP A 191 25.51 -5.31 4.45
C TRP A 191 26.73 -6.22 4.63
N HIS A 192 27.65 -6.22 3.66
CA HIS A 192 28.91 -6.97 3.78
C HIS A 192 30.01 -6.09 4.40
N PRO A 193 30.85 -6.63 5.32
CA PRO A 193 31.92 -5.88 5.98
C PRO A 193 32.91 -5.21 5.02
N ASN A 194 33.10 -5.76 3.81
CA ASN A 194 34.01 -5.23 2.79
C ASN A 194 33.45 -3.99 2.05
N GLN A 195 32.43 -3.32 2.58
CA GLN A 195 31.80 -2.14 1.99
C GLN A 195 32.18 -0.82 2.70
N LEU A 196 33.25 -0.85 3.52
CA LEU A 196 33.90 0.32 4.12
C LEU A 196 35.07 0.80 3.26
#